data_AF-E5E780-F1
#
_entry.id   AF-E5E780-F1
#
_cell.length_a   1.000
_cell.length_b   1.000
_cell.length_c   1.000
_cell.angle_alpha   90.00
_cell.angle_beta   90.00
_cell.angle_gamma   90.00
#
_symmetry.space_group_name_H-M   'P 1'
#
loop_
_entity.id
_entity.type
_entity.pdbx_description
1 polymer ?
#
loop_
_entity_poly.entity_id
_entity_poly.type
_entity_poly.pdbx_seq_one_letter_code
_entity_poly.pdbx_strand_id
1 'polypeptide(L)'
;NHVCIVSPERVGLCGAVSWLDAKAAFEITPTGPNQPIPKGLAIDEVKGMWQSVNDYLRPSSNNTLEEVNLYTLMDRPMTSCGCFEAIMAIVPEANGLMITTREHSGMTPCGMTFSTLAGTVGGGL
;
A
#
# COMPACT_ATOMS: atom_id res chain seq x y z
N ASN A 1 2.73 -10.47 6.87
CA ASN A 1 3.08 -9.15 7.44
C ASN A 1 2.57 -8.05 6.53
N HIS A 2 2.89 -8.06 5.23
CA HIS A 2 2.24 -7.18 4.27
C HIS A 2 0.72 -7.42 4.17
N VAL A 3 -0.06 -6.35 4.12
CA VAL A 3 -1.51 -6.34 3.87
C VAL A 3 -1.82 -5.14 2.96
N CYS A 4 -2.46 -5.38 1.82
CA CYS A 4 -3.02 -4.30 0.99
C CYS A 4 -4.39 -3.87 1.53
N ILE A 5 -4.60 -2.55 1.65
CA ILE A 5 -5.94 -1.98 1.88
C ILE A 5 -6.44 -1.40 0.56
N VAL A 6 -7.36 -2.12 -0.11
CA VAL A 6 -7.89 -1.73 -1.41
C VAL A 6 -9.14 -0.87 -1.22
N SER A 7 -9.17 0.31 -1.84
CA SER A 7 -10.32 1.22 -1.86
C SER A 7 -10.72 1.56 -3.29
N PRO A 8 -11.92 2.13 -3.54
CA PRO A 8 -12.35 2.49 -4.90
C PRO A 8 -11.35 3.39 -5.66
N GLU A 9 -10.57 4.18 -4.92
CA GLU A 9 -9.62 5.16 -5.47
C GLU A 9 -8.15 4.72 -5.31
N ARG A 10 -7.90 3.55 -4.72
CA ARG A 10 -6.54 3.00 -4.52
C ARG A 10 -6.54 1.50 -4.78
N VAL A 11 -6.15 1.14 -6.01
CA VAL A 11 -5.94 -0.24 -6.46
C VAL A 11 -4.85 -0.93 -5.64
N GLY A 12 -4.93 -2.26 -5.52
CA GLY A 12 -3.81 -3.04 -4.96
C GLY A 12 -2.50 -2.74 -5.70
N LEU A 13 -1.38 -2.72 -4.98
CA LEU A 13 -0.08 -2.26 -5.50
C LEU A 13 0.41 -3.03 -6.74
N CYS A 14 -0.11 -4.22 -6.99
CA CYS A 14 0.16 -5.02 -8.18
C CYS A 14 -0.54 -4.52 -9.45
N GLY A 15 -1.44 -3.54 -9.35
CA GLY A 15 -2.26 -3.05 -10.47
C GLY A 15 -3.42 -3.96 -10.87
N ALA A 16 -3.51 -5.18 -10.32
CA ALA A 16 -4.41 -6.24 -10.80
C ALA A 16 -5.63 -6.53 -9.90
N VAL A 17 -5.75 -5.85 -8.75
CA VAL A 17 -6.88 -6.04 -7.82
C VAL A 17 -7.52 -4.70 -7.52
N SER A 18 -8.60 -4.38 -8.23
CA SER A 18 -9.44 -3.22 -7.92
C SER A 18 -10.35 -3.49 -6.72
N TRP A 19 -11.03 -2.46 -6.23
CA TRP A 19 -12.03 -2.63 -5.17
C TRP A 19 -13.20 -3.54 -5.60
N LEU A 20 -13.62 -3.45 -6.87
CA LEU A 20 -14.67 -4.32 -7.40
C LEU A 20 -14.21 -5.78 -7.49
N ASP A 21 -12.95 -6.02 -7.87
CA ASP A 21 -12.37 -7.37 -7.90
C ASP A 21 -12.29 -7.95 -6.49
N ALA A 22 -11.82 -7.17 -5.52
CA ALA A 22 -11.74 -7.59 -4.11
C ALA A 22 -13.13 -7.91 -3.53
N LYS A 23 -14.14 -7.09 -3.87
CA LYS A 23 -15.54 -7.34 -3.49
C LYS A 23 -16.06 -8.64 -4.10
N ALA A 24 -15.89 -8.83 -5.41
CA ALA A 24 -16.32 -10.05 -6.10
C ALA A 24 -15.59 -11.29 -5.57
N ALA A 25 -14.29 -11.20 -5.28
CA ALA A 25 -13.51 -12.30 -4.71
C ALA A 25 -14.05 -12.75 -3.34
N PHE A 26 -14.48 -11.82 -2.48
CA PHE A 26 -15.13 -12.15 -1.21
C PHE A 26 -16.51 -12.79 -1.41
N GLU A 27 -17.32 -12.26 -2.34
CA GLU A 27 -18.65 -12.83 -2.66
C GLU A 27 -18.54 -14.27 -3.20
N ILE A 28 -17.50 -14.57 -3.98
CA ILE A 28 -17.23 -15.91 -4.52
C ILE A 28 -16.70 -16.85 -3.42
N THR A 29 -15.69 -16.41 -2.65
CA THR A 29 -15.08 -17.21 -1.59
C THR A 29 -14.95 -16.39 -0.29
N PRO A 30 -15.92 -16.49 0.63
CA PRO A 30 -15.91 -15.70 1.86
C PRO A 30 -14.72 -15.97 2.79
N THR A 31 -14.14 -17.18 2.72
CA THR A 31 -12.92 -17.55 3.47
C THR A 31 -11.63 -17.26 2.69
N GLY A 32 -11.73 -16.53 1.58
CA GLY A 32 -10.63 -16.21 0.69
C GLY A 32 -9.73 -15.08 1.21
N PRO A 33 -8.76 -14.64 0.40
CA PRO A 33 -7.76 -13.65 0.81
C PRO A 33 -8.31 -12.22 0.91
N ASN A 34 -9.46 -11.92 0.30
CA ASN A 34 -10.11 -10.62 0.38
C ASN A 34 -11.20 -10.64 1.44
N GLN A 35 -11.12 -9.74 2.41
CA GLN A 35 -12.10 -9.60 3.48
C GLN A 35 -12.64 -8.17 3.52
N PRO A 36 -13.94 -7.98 3.83
CA PRO A 36 -14.54 -6.65 3.90
C PRO A 36 -14.11 -5.94 5.18
N ILE A 37 -13.81 -4.64 5.05
CA ILE A 37 -13.57 -3.75 6.19
C ILE A 37 -14.66 -2.68 6.17
N PRO A 38 -15.65 -2.73 7.08
CA PRO A 38 -16.62 -1.66 7.23
C PRO A 38 -15.90 -0.34 7.59
N LYS A 39 -16.13 0.71 6.81
CA LYS A 39 -15.54 2.03 7.08
C LYS A 39 -16.22 2.63 8.32
N GLY A 40 -15.46 2.76 9.41
CA GLY A 40 -15.92 3.40 10.64
C GLY A 40 -15.69 4.92 10.63
N LEU A 41 -15.70 5.51 11.82
CA LEU A 41 -15.30 6.91 12.01
C LEU A 41 -13.83 7.09 11.64
N ALA A 42 -13.53 8.17 10.91
CA ALA A 42 -12.15 8.55 10.62
C ALA A 42 -11.45 9.03 11.89
N ILE A 43 -10.21 8.60 12.09
CA ILE A 43 -9.27 9.23 13.03
C ILE A 43 -8.72 10.50 12.41
N ASP A 44 -8.39 10.44 11.11
CA ASP A 44 -7.93 11.57 10.30
C ASP A 44 -8.46 11.43 8.87
N GLU A 45 -9.37 12.32 8.46
CA GLU A 45 -9.96 12.28 7.12
C GLU A 45 -8.99 12.72 6.03
N VAL A 46 -8.01 13.57 6.34
CA VAL A 46 -7.06 14.12 5.37
C VAL A 46 -5.97 13.10 5.05
N LYS A 47 -5.36 12.48 6.07
CA LYS A 47 -4.38 11.41 5.87
C LYS A 47 -5.02 10.08 5.49
N GLY A 48 -6.32 9.93 5.77
CA GLY A 48 -7.08 8.72 5.52
C GLY A 48 -6.73 7.62 6.52
N MET A 49 -6.90 7.92 7.80
CA MET A 49 -6.76 6.94 8.89
C MET A 49 -8.14 6.60 9.46
N TRP A 50 -8.42 5.31 9.61
CA TRP A 50 -9.67 4.80 10.19
C TRP A 50 -9.36 3.74 11.24
N GLN A 51 -10.05 3.82 12.38
CA GLN A 51 -9.91 2.83 13.45
C GLN A 51 -10.23 1.41 12.94
N SER A 52 -11.31 1.26 12.15
CA SER A 52 -11.70 -0.05 11.63
C SER A 52 -10.68 -0.66 10.65
N VAL A 53 -9.92 0.17 9.93
CA VAL A 53 -8.83 -0.30 9.06
C VAL A 53 -7.65 -0.75 9.91
N ASN A 54 -7.28 0.01 10.93
CA ASN A 54 -6.18 -0.34 11.85
C ASN A 54 -6.49 -1.62 12.64
N ASP A 55 -7.71 -1.76 13.15
CA ASP A 55 -8.20 -2.94 13.88
C ASP A 55 -8.14 -4.22 13.04
N TYR A 56 -8.38 -4.11 11.73
CA TYR A 56 -8.24 -5.23 10.79
C TYR A 56 -6.77 -5.48 10.43
N LEU A 57 -6.03 -4.42 10.13
CA LEU A 57 -4.62 -4.47 9.70
C LEU A 57 -3.74 -5.18 10.72
N ARG A 58 -3.94 -4.90 12.01
CA ARG A 58 -3.10 -5.43 13.09
C ARG A 58 -3.07 -6.96 13.15
N PRO A 59 -4.19 -7.68 13.35
CA PRO A 59 -4.17 -9.14 13.33
C PRO A 59 -3.80 -9.70 11.96
N SER A 60 -4.26 -9.09 10.85
CA SER A 60 -3.93 -9.57 9.49
C SER A 60 -2.45 -9.43 9.12
N SER A 61 -1.73 -8.51 9.76
CA SER A 61 -0.28 -8.33 9.60
C SER A 61 0.54 -9.17 10.59
N ASN A 62 -0.08 -10.10 11.34
CA ASN A 62 0.55 -10.81 12.46
C ASN A 62 1.07 -9.86 13.56
N ASN A 63 0.34 -8.78 13.83
CA ASN A 63 0.67 -7.73 14.79
C ASN A 63 1.99 -7.00 14.49
N THR A 64 2.40 -6.93 13.22
CA THR A 64 3.59 -6.19 12.81
C THR A 64 3.30 -4.76 12.38
N LEU A 65 2.06 -4.48 11.98
CA LEU A 65 1.59 -3.16 11.57
C LEU A 65 0.43 -2.73 12.47
N GLU A 66 0.54 -1.56 13.07
CA GLU A 66 -0.49 -1.02 13.97
C GLU A 66 -1.45 -0.09 13.23
N GLU A 67 -0.94 0.72 12.30
CA GLU A 67 -1.68 1.83 11.69
C GLU A 67 -1.28 2.02 10.23
N VAL A 68 -2.22 2.51 9.41
CA VAL A 68 -1.94 2.89 8.01
C VAL A 68 -2.67 4.17 7.63
N ASN A 69 -1.98 5.04 6.92
CA ASN A 69 -2.58 6.20 6.25
C ASN A 69 -2.77 5.93 4.75
N LEU A 70 -4.01 6.08 4.27
CA LEU A 70 -4.32 5.79 2.87
C LEU A 70 -3.90 6.90 1.89
N TYR A 71 -3.65 8.12 2.34
CA TYR A 71 -3.48 9.29 1.46
C TYR A 71 -2.18 10.08 1.70
N THR A 72 -1.21 9.52 2.44
CA THR A 72 0.12 10.12 2.57
C THR A 72 1.22 9.08 2.43
N LEU A 73 2.34 9.51 1.86
CA LEU A 73 3.58 8.73 1.79
C LEU A 73 4.43 8.90 3.06
N MET A 74 4.28 10.02 3.77
CA MET A 74 5.28 10.49 4.74
C MET A 74 5.07 9.96 6.16
N ASP A 75 3.89 9.44 6.46
CA ASP A 75 3.49 9.03 7.80
C ASP A 75 2.73 7.72 7.68
N ARG A 76 3.30 6.63 8.20
CA ARG A 76 2.71 5.27 8.21
C ARG A 76 2.10 4.87 6.85
N PRO A 77 2.88 4.91 5.76
CA PRO A 77 2.39 4.49 4.45
C PRO A 77 2.08 2.99 4.43
N MET A 78 1.27 2.57 3.46
CA MET A 78 1.03 1.14 3.22
C MET A 78 2.34 0.44 2.85
N THR A 79 2.61 -0.69 3.50
CA THR A 79 3.78 -1.53 3.20
C THR A 79 3.66 -2.19 1.83
N SER A 80 4.76 -2.79 1.36
CA SER A 80 4.78 -3.49 0.07
C SER A 80 5.22 -4.94 0.19
N CYS A 81 4.64 -5.83 -0.62
CA CYS A 81 5.16 -7.20 -0.77
C CYS A 81 6.37 -7.21 -1.71
N GLY A 82 6.15 -7.38 -3.02
CA GLY A 82 7.22 -7.41 -4.03
C GLY A 82 6.73 -7.35 -5.47
N CYS A 83 5.42 -7.32 -5.69
CA CYS A 83 4.79 -7.28 -7.02
C CYS A 83 4.35 -5.88 -7.46
N PHE A 84 4.79 -4.81 -6.78
CA PHE A 84 4.48 -3.43 -7.17
C PHE A 84 4.96 -3.12 -8.59
N GLU A 85 4.14 -2.40 -9.35
CA GLU A 85 4.47 -1.97 -10.72
C GLU A 85 5.37 -0.72 -10.72
N ALA A 86 5.26 0.10 -9.67
CA ALA A 86 6.00 1.34 -9.51
C ALA A 86 6.37 1.60 -8.05
N ILE A 87 7.41 2.41 -7.83
CA ILE A 87 7.87 2.85 -6.51
C ILE A 87 7.87 4.38 -6.49
N MET A 88 7.30 4.96 -5.43
CA MET A 88 7.41 6.36 -5.08
C MET A 88 8.55 6.55 -4.08
N ALA A 89 9.41 7.54 -4.32
CA ALA A 89 10.46 7.93 -3.36
C ALA A 89 10.48 9.45 -3.18
N ILE A 90 10.75 9.89 -1.94
CA ILE A 90 10.95 11.31 -1.62
C ILE A 90 12.26 11.81 -2.22
N VAL A 91 12.23 13.00 -2.81
CA VAL A 91 13.41 13.73 -3.30
C VAL A 91 13.44 15.08 -2.56
N PRO A 92 14.11 15.16 -1.40
CA PRO A 92 14.10 16.35 -0.55
C PRO A 92 14.57 17.62 -1.27
N GLU A 93 15.58 17.52 -2.12
CA GLU A 93 16.17 18.64 -2.87
C GLU A 93 15.18 19.24 -3.88
N ALA A 94 14.22 18.45 -4.33
CA ALA A 94 13.14 18.89 -5.23
C ALA A 94 11.87 19.28 -4.46
N ASN A 95 11.85 19.15 -3.12
CA ASN A 95 10.65 19.23 -2.30
C ASN A 95 9.47 18.44 -2.89
N GLY A 96 9.76 17.22 -3.38
CA GLY A 96 8.84 16.47 -4.23
C GLY A 96 9.12 14.98 -4.24
N LEU A 97 8.42 14.27 -5.12
CA LEU A 97 8.51 12.82 -5.26
C LEU A 97 9.02 12.46 -6.65
N MET A 98 9.72 11.33 -6.74
CA MET A 98 10.00 10.64 -8.00
C MET A 98 9.23 9.33 -8.08
N ILE A 99 8.99 8.87 -9.30
CA ILE A 99 8.37 7.58 -9.60
C ILE A 99 9.27 6.84 -10.58
N THR A 100 9.50 5.56 -10.31
CA THR A 100 10.13 4.63 -11.26
C THR A 100 9.29 3.36 -11.37
N THR A 101 9.32 2.71 -12.52
CA THR A 101 8.52 1.53 -12.82
C THR A 101 9.38 0.29 -12.94
N ARG A 102 8.77 -0.89 -12.78
CA ARG A 102 9.45 -2.19 -12.86
C ARG A 102 10.23 -2.38 -14.16
N GLU A 103 9.68 -1.88 -15.26
CA GLU A 103 10.29 -1.98 -16.60
C GLU A 103 11.37 -0.92 -16.87
N HIS A 104 11.53 0.07 -15.98
CA HIS A 104 12.56 1.10 -16.11
C HIS A 104 13.87 0.65 -15.45
N SER A 105 14.86 0.31 -16.28
CA SER A 105 16.19 -0.14 -15.86
C SER A 105 17.19 0.99 -15.56
N GLY A 106 16.80 2.25 -15.82
CA GLY A 106 17.66 3.42 -15.67
C GLY A 106 17.90 3.83 -14.22
N MET A 107 18.91 4.70 -14.05
CA MET A 107 19.15 5.38 -12.78
C MET A 107 18.09 6.46 -12.54
N THR A 108 17.65 6.59 -11.30
CA THR A 108 16.67 7.62 -10.91
C THR A 108 17.34 8.78 -10.14
N PRO A 109 16.65 9.92 -9.96
CA PRO A 109 17.17 11.04 -9.18
C PRO A 109 17.50 10.72 -7.71
N CYS A 110 16.98 9.63 -7.14
CA CYS A 110 17.32 9.22 -5.78
C CYS A 110 18.60 8.35 -5.69
N GLY A 111 19.35 8.24 -6.79
CA GLY A 111 20.64 7.52 -6.83
C GLY A 111 20.53 6.00 -6.85
N MET A 112 19.33 5.45 -7.08
CA MET A 112 19.07 4.02 -7.15
C MET A 112 18.24 3.67 -8.39
N THR A 113 18.39 2.44 -8.90
CA THR A 113 17.48 1.88 -9.91
C THR A 113 16.21 1.33 -9.25
N PHE A 114 15.20 0.95 -10.03
CA PHE A 114 14.01 0.26 -9.50
C PHE A 114 14.38 -0.98 -8.68
N SER A 115 15.28 -1.83 -9.19
CA SER A 115 15.65 -3.09 -8.51
C SER A 115 16.30 -2.86 -7.16
N THR A 116 17.16 -1.85 -7.04
CA THR A 116 17.78 -1.49 -5.76
C THR A 116 16.74 -0.93 -4.79
N LEU A 117 15.87 -0.02 -5.24
CA LEU A 117 14.77 0.50 -4.43
C LEU A 117 13.82 -0.60 -3.95
N ALA A 118 13.45 -1.53 -4.83
CA ALA A 118 12.55 -2.64 -4.53
C ALA A 118 13.05 -3.49 -3.35
N GLY A 119 14.38 -3.66 -3.23
CA GLY A 119 15.02 -4.36 -2.12
C GLY A 119 14.89 -3.63 -0.77
N THR A 120 14.62 -2.33 -0.78
CA THR A 120 14.48 -1.50 0.45
C THR A 120 13.04 -1.38 0.93
N VAL A 121 12.06 -1.40 0.02
CA VAL A 121 10.64 -1.17 0.35
C VAL A 121 9.80 -2.45 0.36
N GLY A 122 10.33 -3.56 -0.17
CA GLY A 122 9.64 -4.85 -0.18
C GLY A 122 9.69 -5.58 1.17
N GLY A 123 8.88 -6.63 1.31
CA GLY A 123 8.90 -7.54 2.45
C GLY A 123 7.91 -7.24 3.58
N GLY A 124 7.05 -6.23 3.43
CA GLY A 124 6.04 -5.86 4.42
C GLY A 124 6.60 -5.14 5.64
N LEU A 125 7.72 -4.42 5.45
CA LEU A 125 8.32 -3.49 6.41
C LEU A 125 7.59 -2.15 6.41
#